data_AF-A0A7Y2G575-F1
#
_entry.id   AF-A0A7Y2G575-F1
#
_cell.length_a   1.000
_cell.length_b   1.000
_cell.length_c   1.000
_cell.angle_alpha   90.00
_cell.angle_beta   90.00
_cell.angle_gamma   90.00
#
_symmetry.space_group_name_H-M   'P 1'
#
loop_
_entity.id
_entity.type
_entity.pdbx_description
1 polymer ?
#
loop_
_entity_poly.entity_id
_entity_poly.type
_entity_poly.pdbx_seq_one_letter_code
_entity_poly.pdbx_strand_id
1 'polypeptide(L)'
;MNSQTQFMAIAALALSACSQQTVNSEDAAAASPEPVITQRSFDAATGKILFVEKGCIYCHAVNGVGGKAAPALDAPGGGVIDPLDFAARMWRGAPAMIELQGIELGYSIWLEADEIANLAAFHADREVQRTLTYESVPEETRDAFLDERFWQVEDWEEFLSSGQEGEGEPAPDQIDPK
;
A
#
# COMPACT_ATOMS: atom_id res chain seq x y z
N MET A 1 37.22 -91.69 51.16
CA MET A 1 37.31 -91.40 49.71
C MET A 1 36.45 -90.18 49.38
N ASN A 2 37.08 -89.20 48.76
CA ASN A 2 36.60 -88.05 47.97
C ASN A 2 35.26 -87.39 48.30
N SER A 3 35.37 -86.25 48.98
CA SER A 3 34.34 -85.21 49.14
C SER A 3 34.32 -84.33 47.90
N GLN A 4 33.24 -84.42 47.13
CA GLN A 4 32.88 -83.46 46.08
C GLN A 4 31.97 -82.41 46.71
N THR A 5 32.46 -81.19 46.88
CA THR A 5 31.61 -80.06 47.20
C THR A 5 31.92 -78.90 46.27
N GLN A 6 30.89 -78.54 45.55
CA GLN A 6 30.82 -77.74 44.34
C GLN A 6 30.82 -76.25 44.70
N PHE A 7 31.77 -75.48 44.15
CA PHE A 7 31.69 -74.02 44.12
C PHE A 7 31.74 -73.58 42.67
N MET A 8 30.57 -73.28 42.10
CA MET A 8 30.46 -72.57 40.82
C MET A 8 29.78 -71.24 41.10
N ALA A 9 30.58 -70.17 41.10
CA ALA A 9 30.12 -68.81 41.05
C ALA A 9 29.55 -68.54 39.65
N ILE A 10 28.26 -68.22 39.56
CA ILE A 10 27.67 -67.67 38.33
C ILE A 10 27.32 -66.23 38.63
N ALA A 11 28.09 -65.34 38.01
CA ALA A 11 27.87 -63.90 38.01
C ALA A 11 26.52 -63.60 37.35
N ALA A 12 25.59 -62.98 38.10
CA ALA A 12 24.37 -62.43 37.54
C ALA A 12 24.72 -61.16 36.75
N LEU A 13 24.66 -61.25 35.42
CA LEU A 13 24.64 -60.09 34.53
C LEU A 13 23.34 -59.33 34.78
N ALA A 14 23.42 -58.28 35.60
CA ALA A 14 22.37 -57.28 35.72
C ALA A 14 22.29 -56.52 34.39
N LEU A 15 21.31 -56.88 33.56
CA LEU A 15 20.90 -56.08 32.41
C LEU A 15 20.50 -54.70 32.93
N SER A 16 21.25 -53.67 32.54
CA SER A 16 20.88 -52.27 32.74
C SER A 16 19.55 -52.02 32.04
N ALA A 17 18.46 -52.04 32.82
CA ALA A 17 17.19 -51.47 32.41
C ALA A 17 17.38 -49.95 32.40
N CYS A 18 17.63 -49.38 31.23
CA CYS A 18 17.46 -47.95 31.02
C CYS A 18 15.99 -47.62 31.30
N SER A 19 15.74 -46.96 32.43
CA SER A 19 14.49 -46.29 32.74
C SER A 19 14.23 -45.26 31.64
N GLN A 20 13.35 -45.60 30.69
CA GLN A 20 12.73 -44.61 29.82
C GLN A 20 11.76 -43.83 30.69
N GLN A 21 12.29 -42.76 31.30
CA GLN A 21 11.49 -41.65 31.78
C GLN A 21 10.68 -41.15 30.58
N THR A 22 9.37 -41.37 30.62
CA THR A 22 8.43 -40.66 29.75
C THR A 22 8.56 -39.19 30.10
N VAL A 23 9.32 -38.45 29.29
CA VAL A 23 9.20 -37.00 29.25
C VAL A 23 7.82 -36.73 28.65
N ASN A 24 6.87 -36.34 29.51
CA ASN A 24 5.66 -35.68 29.07
C ASN A 24 6.12 -34.36 28.44
N SER A 25 6.24 -34.35 27.12
CA SER A 25 6.45 -33.13 26.34
C SER A 25 5.10 -32.49 26.07
N GLU A 26 4.43 -32.09 27.15
CA GLU A 26 3.44 -31.03 27.15
C GLU A 26 4.18 -29.83 27.78
N ASP A 27 4.10 -28.66 27.15
CA ASP A 27 4.75 -27.40 27.55
C ASP A 27 6.19 -27.13 27.05
N ALA A 28 6.38 -27.15 25.72
CA ALA A 28 7.29 -26.18 25.05
C ALA A 28 7.02 -26.10 23.53
N ALA A 29 5.76 -26.14 23.10
CA ALA A 29 5.41 -25.56 21.80
C ALA A 29 5.20 -24.07 22.04
N ALA A 30 6.25 -23.27 21.82
CA ALA A 30 6.12 -21.83 21.73
C ALA A 30 5.13 -21.55 20.59
N ALA A 31 3.88 -21.28 20.94
CA ALA A 31 2.88 -20.81 20.01
C ALA A 31 3.48 -19.60 19.29
N SER A 32 3.59 -19.68 17.97
CA SER A 32 3.90 -18.50 17.17
C SER A 32 2.89 -17.43 17.56
N PRO A 33 3.30 -16.18 17.86
CA PRO A 33 2.35 -15.15 18.21
C PRO A 33 1.32 -15.08 17.08
N GLU A 34 0.03 -15.16 17.44
CA GLU A 34 -1.02 -14.94 16.47
C GLU A 34 -0.79 -13.57 15.81
N PRO A 35 -1.04 -13.44 14.49
CA PRO A 35 -0.87 -12.16 13.82
C PRO A 35 -1.76 -11.12 14.49
N VAL A 36 -1.13 -10.20 15.22
CA VAL A 36 -1.82 -9.06 15.83
C VAL A 36 -2.11 -8.06 14.71
N ILE A 37 -3.35 -8.05 14.24
CA ILE A 37 -3.84 -6.95 13.42
C ILE A 37 -3.96 -5.73 14.33
N THR A 38 -2.99 -4.82 14.24
CA THR A 38 -3.02 -3.59 15.01
C THR A 38 -4.10 -2.68 14.47
N GLN A 39 -4.97 -2.17 15.36
CA GLN A 39 -5.90 -1.12 14.98
C GLN A 39 -5.08 0.15 14.75
N ARG A 40 -4.98 0.57 13.48
CA ARG A 40 -4.33 1.84 13.11
C ARG A 40 -5.32 2.99 13.36
N SER A 41 -4.82 4.09 13.92
CA SER A 41 -5.58 5.33 14.00
C SER A 41 -5.67 5.98 12.63
N PHE A 42 -6.80 6.63 12.34
CA PHE A 42 -7.01 7.44 11.14
C PHE A 42 -7.26 8.88 11.57
N ASP A 43 -6.52 9.83 11.00
CA ASP A 43 -6.70 11.26 11.25
C ASP A 43 -6.91 12.02 9.93
N ALA A 44 -8.12 12.57 9.77
CA ALA A 44 -8.49 13.31 8.58
C ALA A 44 -7.68 14.60 8.41
N ALA A 45 -7.25 15.25 9.51
CA ALA A 45 -6.42 16.44 9.43
C ALA A 45 -5.03 16.12 8.85
N THR A 46 -4.40 15.04 9.31
CA THR A 46 -3.17 14.50 8.73
C THR A 46 -3.39 14.08 7.27
N GLY A 47 -4.51 13.43 6.95
CA GLY A 47 -4.86 13.06 5.58
C GLY A 47 -4.97 14.25 4.63
N LYS A 48 -5.51 15.38 5.09
CA LYS A 48 -5.55 16.64 4.32
C LYS A 48 -4.13 17.14 3.98
N ILE A 49 -3.21 17.07 4.94
CA ILE A 49 -1.81 17.49 4.72
C ILE A 49 -1.15 16.56 3.70
N LEU A 50 -1.30 15.24 3.88
CA LEU A 50 -0.77 14.23 2.96
C LEU A 50 -1.31 14.41 1.54
N PHE A 51 -2.59 14.74 1.38
CA PHE A 51 -3.20 15.00 0.06
C PHE A 51 -2.47 16.11 -0.73
N VAL A 52 -1.98 17.13 -0.03
CA VAL A 52 -1.18 18.21 -0.62
C VAL A 52 0.27 17.77 -0.81
N GLU A 53 0.92 17.31 0.27
CA GLU A 53 2.37 17.03 0.27
C GLU A 53 2.78 15.88 -0.63
N LYS A 54 1.93 14.86 -0.80
CA LYS A 54 2.18 13.74 -1.71
C LYS A 54 1.92 14.09 -3.18
N GLY A 55 1.28 15.23 -3.45
CA GLY A 55 0.96 15.69 -4.79
C GLY A 55 -0.38 15.20 -5.34
N CYS A 56 -1.24 14.60 -4.52
CA CYS A 56 -2.58 14.16 -4.96
C CYS A 56 -3.42 15.35 -5.48
N ILE A 57 -3.24 16.51 -4.86
CA ILE A 57 -3.93 17.77 -5.20
C ILE A 57 -3.65 18.27 -6.62
N TYR A 58 -2.53 17.90 -7.25
CA TYR A 58 -2.20 18.35 -8.60
C TYR A 58 -3.18 17.79 -9.64
N CYS A 59 -3.69 16.58 -9.43
CA CYS A 59 -4.62 15.93 -10.36
C CYS A 59 -6.05 15.89 -9.83
N HIS A 60 -6.24 15.71 -8.53
CA HIS A 60 -7.56 15.53 -7.92
C HIS A 60 -8.03 16.81 -7.23
N ALA A 61 -9.31 17.15 -7.41
CA ALA A 61 -9.97 18.18 -6.63
C ALA A 61 -10.68 17.63 -5.39
N VAL A 62 -10.66 18.41 -4.31
CA VAL A 62 -11.50 18.21 -3.11
C VAL A 62 -12.07 19.56 -2.72
N ASN A 63 -13.37 19.63 -2.45
CA ASN A 63 -14.07 20.87 -2.14
C ASN A 63 -13.86 21.95 -3.22
N GLY A 64 -13.73 21.52 -4.48
CA GLY A 64 -13.44 22.39 -5.62
C GLY A 64 -12.01 22.95 -5.70
N VAL A 65 -11.09 22.48 -4.84
CA VAL A 65 -9.69 22.91 -4.80
C VAL A 65 -8.79 21.77 -5.25
N GLY A 66 -7.91 22.05 -6.22
CA GLY A 66 -7.00 21.08 -6.84
C GLY A 66 -7.21 20.96 -8.35
N GLY A 67 -6.47 20.07 -8.97
CA GLY A 67 -6.57 19.78 -10.40
C GLY A 67 -7.88 19.13 -10.82
N LYS A 68 -8.14 19.16 -12.12
CA LYS A 68 -9.32 18.58 -12.77
C LYS A 68 -8.98 17.47 -13.75
N ALA A 69 -7.71 17.11 -13.87
CA ALA A 69 -7.28 15.94 -14.58
C ALA A 69 -8.06 14.72 -14.04
N ALA A 70 -7.91 14.35 -12.78
CA ALA A 70 -8.51 13.15 -12.23
C ALA A 70 -9.90 13.37 -11.58
N PRO A 71 -10.69 12.31 -11.31
CA PRO A 71 -11.99 12.44 -10.64
C PRO A 71 -11.87 13.13 -9.28
N ALA A 72 -12.82 14.00 -8.94
CA ALA A 72 -12.86 14.65 -7.64
C ALA A 72 -13.00 13.62 -6.50
N LEU A 73 -12.35 13.91 -5.37
CA LEU A 73 -12.33 13.05 -4.18
C LEU A 73 -13.17 13.63 -3.03
N ASP A 74 -14.19 14.43 -3.37
CA ASP A 74 -15.18 14.92 -2.42
C ASP A 74 -15.81 13.77 -1.62
N ALA A 75 -16.05 14.01 -0.34
CA ALA A 75 -16.64 13.03 0.53
C ALA A 75 -18.01 12.59 -0.01
N PRO A 76 -18.31 11.28 -0.04
CA PRO A 76 -19.52 10.75 -0.68
C PRO A 76 -20.82 11.09 0.06
N GLY A 77 -20.76 11.82 1.18
CA GLY A 77 -21.95 12.26 1.94
C GLY A 77 -22.39 11.25 2.98
N GLY A 78 -21.64 11.19 4.08
CA GLY A 78 -21.99 10.41 5.28
C GLY A 78 -21.57 8.94 5.19
N GLY A 79 -20.89 8.45 6.22
CA GLY A 79 -20.51 7.05 6.36
C GLY A 79 -19.13 6.88 7.00
N VAL A 80 -18.92 5.70 7.60
CA VAL A 80 -17.58 5.23 7.96
C VAL A 80 -16.91 4.76 6.67
N ILE A 81 -15.76 5.31 6.32
CA ILE A 81 -14.93 4.73 5.26
C ILE A 81 -14.13 3.57 5.85
N ASP A 82 -14.20 2.44 5.15
CA ASP A 82 -13.24 1.36 5.31
C ASP A 82 -11.97 1.72 4.52
N PRO A 83 -10.82 1.95 5.19
CA PRO A 83 -9.56 2.21 4.51
C PRO A 83 -9.17 1.12 3.51
N LEU A 84 -9.63 -0.12 3.72
CA LEU A 84 -9.40 -1.20 2.77
C LEU A 84 -10.22 -1.02 1.48
N ASP A 85 -11.47 -0.57 1.57
CA ASP A 85 -12.27 -0.19 0.38
C ASP A 85 -11.64 0.99 -0.35
N PHE A 86 -11.16 1.99 0.39
CA PHE A 86 -10.41 3.11 -0.18
C PHE A 86 -9.16 2.63 -0.94
N ALA A 87 -8.34 1.77 -0.32
CA ALA A 87 -7.17 1.17 -0.96
C ALA A 87 -7.54 0.32 -2.18
N ALA A 88 -8.62 -0.45 -2.13
CA ALA A 88 -9.09 -1.27 -3.25
C ALA A 88 -9.57 -0.40 -4.43
N ARG A 89 -10.16 0.77 -4.17
CA ARG A 89 -10.49 1.76 -5.20
C ARG A 89 -9.23 2.35 -5.82
N MET A 90 -8.25 2.74 -5.01
CA MET A 90 -6.95 3.21 -5.51
C MET A 90 -6.28 2.14 -6.36
N TRP A 91 -6.30 0.88 -5.95
CA TRP A 91 -5.71 -0.24 -6.70
C TRP A 91 -6.33 -0.38 -8.09
N ARG A 92 -7.66 -0.24 -8.21
CA ARG A 92 -8.34 -0.27 -9.52
C ARG A 92 -7.94 0.91 -10.41
N GLY A 93 -7.65 2.07 -9.83
CA GLY A 93 -7.16 3.25 -10.54
C GLY A 93 -5.66 3.29 -10.79
N ALA A 94 -4.89 2.39 -10.17
CA ALA A 94 -3.42 2.46 -10.14
C ALA A 94 -2.76 2.50 -11.52
N PRO A 95 -3.17 1.71 -12.53
CA PRO A 95 -2.55 1.80 -13.86
C PRO A 95 -2.62 3.21 -14.47
N ALA A 96 -3.79 3.85 -14.41
CA ALA A 96 -3.96 5.20 -14.94
C ALA A 96 -3.23 6.25 -14.09
N MET A 97 -3.22 6.09 -12.75
CA MET A 97 -2.47 6.98 -11.87
C MET A 97 -0.96 6.90 -12.11
N ILE A 98 -0.41 5.69 -12.27
CA ILE A 98 1.03 5.49 -12.49
C ILE A 98 1.46 6.14 -13.80
N GLU A 99 0.67 5.96 -14.87
CA GLU A 99 0.93 6.57 -16.17
C GLU A 99 0.96 8.10 -16.09
N LEU A 100 -0.12 8.70 -15.58
CA LEU A 100 -0.23 10.15 -15.47
C LEU A 100 0.81 10.74 -14.51
N GLN A 101 1.13 10.05 -13.43
CA GLN A 101 2.22 10.47 -12.53
C GLN A 101 3.58 10.42 -13.23
N GLY A 102 3.80 9.43 -14.09
CA GLY A 102 5.00 9.35 -14.92
C GLY A 102 5.12 10.54 -15.88
N ILE A 103 4.04 10.85 -16.59
CA ILE A 103 4.00 11.94 -17.59
C ILE A 103 4.10 13.32 -16.93
N GLU A 104 3.29 13.57 -15.91
CA GLU A 104 3.09 14.92 -15.35
C GLU A 104 4.03 15.24 -14.19
N LEU A 105 4.41 14.23 -13.40
CA LEU A 105 5.26 14.41 -12.21
C LEU A 105 6.68 13.86 -12.41
N GLY A 106 6.88 12.93 -13.36
CA GLY A 106 8.16 12.24 -13.55
C GLY A 106 8.47 11.18 -12.49
N TYR A 107 7.53 10.87 -11.58
CA TYR A 107 7.70 9.86 -10.53
C TYR A 107 6.35 9.31 -10.08
N SER A 108 6.33 8.08 -9.57
CA SER A 108 5.13 7.52 -8.93
C SER A 108 5.07 7.86 -7.43
N ILE A 109 3.88 8.19 -6.94
CA ILE A 109 3.62 8.48 -5.54
C ILE A 109 3.64 7.16 -4.74
N TRP A 110 4.55 7.06 -3.79
CA TRP A 110 4.62 5.94 -2.84
C TRP A 110 3.90 6.29 -1.53
N LEU A 111 3.09 5.35 -1.05
CA LEU A 111 2.30 5.51 0.16
C LEU A 111 2.51 4.34 1.14
N GLU A 112 2.68 4.71 2.40
CA GLU A 112 2.68 3.77 3.51
C GLU A 112 1.24 3.48 3.99
N ALA A 113 1.10 2.41 4.77
CA ALA A 113 -0.22 1.93 5.15
C ALA A 113 -0.95 2.86 6.14
N ASP A 114 -0.22 3.63 6.95
CA ASP A 114 -0.75 4.71 7.80
C ASP A 114 -1.13 5.97 6.99
N GLU A 115 -0.39 6.27 5.92
CA GLU A 115 -0.72 7.36 5.01
C GLU A 115 -2.02 7.09 4.25
N ILE A 116 -2.20 5.88 3.71
CA ILE A 116 -3.47 5.44 3.08
C ILE A 116 -4.63 5.55 4.07
N ALA A 117 -4.38 5.13 5.31
CA ALA A 117 -5.33 5.21 6.42
C ALA A 117 -5.79 6.65 6.70
N ASN A 118 -4.86 7.60 6.77
CA ASN A 118 -5.17 9.02 6.99
C ASN A 118 -5.84 9.66 5.77
N LEU A 119 -5.39 9.32 4.55
CA LEU A 119 -6.03 9.76 3.30
C LEU A 119 -7.48 9.27 3.19
N ALA A 120 -7.74 8.02 3.60
CA ALA A 120 -9.09 7.46 3.65
C ALA A 120 -9.97 8.22 4.64
N ALA A 121 -9.46 8.58 5.82
CA ALA A 121 -10.19 9.42 6.77
C ALA A 121 -10.47 10.82 6.20
N PHE A 122 -9.52 11.44 5.50
CA PHE A 122 -9.74 12.73 4.85
C PHE A 122 -10.79 12.64 3.72
N HIS A 123 -10.77 11.57 2.92
CA HIS A 123 -11.80 11.34 1.91
C HIS A 123 -13.20 11.16 2.52
N ALA A 124 -13.30 10.66 3.76
CA ALA A 124 -14.56 10.47 4.46
C ALA A 124 -15.09 11.74 5.15
N ASP A 125 -14.19 12.64 5.55
CA ASP A 125 -14.51 13.75 6.46
C ASP A 125 -14.83 15.04 5.70
N ARG A 126 -16.11 15.27 5.45
CA ARG A 126 -16.59 16.49 4.78
C ARG A 126 -16.21 17.77 5.53
N GLU A 127 -16.21 17.77 6.86
CA GLU A 127 -15.90 18.98 7.62
C GLU A 127 -14.43 19.35 7.46
N VAL A 128 -13.52 18.37 7.49
CA VAL A 128 -12.11 18.60 7.21
C VAL A 128 -11.89 18.99 5.75
N GLN A 129 -12.58 18.37 4.79
CA GLN A 129 -12.51 18.78 3.38
C GLN A 129 -12.90 20.24 3.17
N ARG A 130 -13.90 20.77 3.88
CA ARG A 130 -14.28 22.19 3.81
C ARG A 130 -13.17 23.15 4.25
N THR A 131 -12.21 22.66 5.05
CA THR A 131 -11.05 23.46 5.47
C THR A 131 -9.94 23.52 4.42
N LEU A 132 -10.01 22.70 3.36
CA LEU A 132 -9.17 22.86 2.18
C LEU A 132 -9.80 23.94 1.30
N THR A 133 -9.26 25.15 1.37
CA THR A 133 -9.64 26.29 0.54
C THR A 133 -8.51 26.64 -0.43
N TYR A 134 -8.82 27.36 -1.49
CA TYR A 134 -7.81 27.82 -2.46
C TYR A 134 -6.72 28.65 -1.78
N GLU A 135 -7.06 29.45 -0.78
CA GLU A 135 -6.12 30.27 0.00
C GLU A 135 -5.27 29.46 0.99
N SER A 136 -5.73 28.26 1.36
CA SER A 136 -4.98 27.38 2.27
C SER A 136 -3.82 26.63 1.59
N VAL A 137 -3.76 26.68 0.26
CA VAL A 137 -2.75 25.99 -0.56
C VAL A 137 -1.67 27.00 -0.99
N PRO A 138 -0.36 26.68 -0.85
CA PRO A 138 0.72 27.55 -1.32
C PRO A 138 0.58 27.92 -2.81
N GLU A 139 0.97 29.14 -3.18
CA GLU A 139 0.81 29.66 -4.55
C GLU A 139 1.49 28.76 -5.58
N GLU A 140 2.71 28.30 -5.27
CA GLU A 140 3.49 27.41 -6.13
C GLU A 140 2.77 26.07 -6.39
N THR A 141 2.03 25.58 -5.41
CA THR A 141 1.22 24.36 -5.55
C THR A 141 -0.01 24.62 -6.43
N ARG A 142 -0.62 25.81 -6.35
CA ARG A 142 -1.82 26.16 -7.14
C ARG A 142 -1.49 26.36 -8.62
N ASP A 143 -0.34 26.93 -8.92
CA ASP A 143 0.15 27.13 -10.28
C ASP A 143 0.45 25.81 -11.00
N ALA A 144 0.64 24.73 -10.24
CA ALA A 144 0.89 23.39 -10.74
C ALA A 144 -0.37 22.51 -10.82
N PHE A 145 -1.58 23.06 -10.66
CA PHE A 145 -2.82 22.30 -10.85
C PHE A 145 -3.00 21.90 -12.31
N LEU A 146 -3.28 20.61 -12.53
CA LEU A 146 -3.53 20.06 -13.84
C LEU A 146 -5.03 20.18 -14.15
N ASP A 147 -5.39 21.22 -14.88
CA ASP A 147 -6.78 21.53 -15.26
C ASP A 147 -7.20 20.88 -16.59
N GLU A 148 -6.25 20.45 -17.41
CA GLU A 148 -6.51 19.71 -18.64
C GLU A 148 -6.48 18.20 -18.40
N ARG A 149 -7.47 17.50 -18.95
CA ARG A 149 -7.44 16.05 -19.06
C ARG A 149 -6.68 15.74 -20.34
N PHE A 150 -5.34 15.66 -20.29
CA PHE A 150 -4.52 15.37 -21.47
C PHE A 150 -4.99 14.11 -22.23
N TRP A 151 -5.62 13.16 -21.53
CA TRP A 151 -6.27 11.99 -22.14
C TRP A 151 -7.55 12.24 -22.95
N GLN A 152 -8.03 13.48 -23.04
CA GLN A 152 -9.19 13.87 -23.86
C GLN A 152 -8.81 14.71 -25.09
N VAL A 153 -7.55 15.11 -25.19
CA VAL A 153 -7.06 15.98 -26.29
C VAL A 153 -6.20 15.22 -27.30
N GLU A 154 -5.65 14.06 -26.94
CA GLU A 154 -4.92 13.18 -27.87
C GLU A 154 -5.77 11.98 -28.31
N ASP A 155 -5.44 11.37 -29.44
CA ASP A 155 -6.12 10.18 -29.96
C ASP A 155 -5.59 8.91 -29.26
N TRP A 156 -6.22 8.56 -28.13
CA TRP A 156 -5.84 7.40 -27.32
C TRP A 156 -6.28 6.06 -27.91
N GLU A 157 -7.02 6.02 -29.03
CA GLU A 157 -7.39 4.74 -29.66
C GLU A 157 -6.14 3.97 -30.14
N GLU A 158 -5.10 4.68 -30.58
CA GLU A 158 -3.84 4.07 -31.01
C GLU A 158 -3.03 3.51 -29.84
N PHE A 159 -2.87 4.25 -28.74
CA PHE A 159 -2.21 3.75 -27.53
C PHE A 159 -2.95 2.55 -26.94
N LEU A 160 -4.28 2.63 -26.84
CA LEU A 160 -5.09 1.55 -26.27
C LEU A 160 -5.09 0.28 -27.14
N SER A 161 -4.86 0.41 -28.45
CA SER A 161 -4.79 -0.74 -29.37
C SER A 161 -3.38 -1.32 -29.53
N SER A 162 -2.34 -0.48 -29.39
CA SER A 162 -0.94 -0.88 -29.63
C SER A 162 -0.11 -1.08 -28.35
N GLY A 163 -0.48 -0.42 -27.25
CA GLY A 163 0.32 -0.34 -26.02
C GLY A 163 1.61 0.47 -26.16
N GLN A 164 1.74 1.29 -27.22
CA GLN A 164 2.85 2.21 -27.42
C GLN A 164 2.30 3.64 -27.52
N GLU A 165 2.95 4.59 -26.86
CA GLU A 165 2.69 6.01 -27.11
C GLU A 165 2.99 6.27 -28.59
N GLY A 166 2.03 6.90 -29.30
CA GLY A 166 2.24 7.29 -30.69
C GLY A 166 3.50 8.13 -30.79
N GLU A 167 4.30 7.92 -31.83
CA GLU A 167 5.54 8.66 -32.02
C GLU A 167 5.19 10.15 -32.10
N GLY A 168 5.38 10.87 -30.98
CA GLY A 168 5.06 12.29 -30.88
C GLY A 168 5.71 13.05 -32.03
N GLU A 169 5.14 14.19 -32.42
CA GLU A 169 5.62 14.96 -33.58
C GLU A 169 7.15 15.05 -33.53
N PRO A 170 7.85 14.65 -34.61
CA PRO A 170 9.29 14.58 -34.62
C PRO A 170 9.85 15.94 -34.24
N ALA A 171 10.87 15.93 -33.37
CA ALA A 171 11.54 17.16 -32.94
C ALA A 171 11.90 18.01 -34.17
N PRO A 172 11.87 19.36 -34.10
CA PRO A 172 12.01 20.22 -35.28
C PRO A 172 13.27 19.99 -36.13
N ASP A 173 14.29 19.38 -35.54
CA ASP A 173 15.55 18.99 -36.16
C ASP A 173 15.49 17.67 -36.97
N GLN A 174 14.38 16.94 -36.87
CA GLN A 174 14.12 15.71 -37.63
C GLN A 174 13.23 15.93 -38.88
N ILE A 175 12.92 17.18 -39.20
CA ILE A 175 12.26 17.54 -40.47
C ILE A 175 13.34 17.66 -41.56
N ASP A 176 13.39 16.67 -42.46
CA ASP A 176 14.26 16.71 -43.65
C ASP A 176 13.91 17.94 -44.51
N PRO A 177 14.85 18.89 -44.71
CA PRO A 177 14.57 20.08 -45.50
C PRO A 177 14.48 19.72 -46.98
N LYS A 178 13.26 19.71 -47.51
CA LYS A 178 13.00 19.67 -48.96
C LYS A 178 13.58 20.87 -49.70
#